data_AF-A0A5J5D673-F1
#
_entry.id   AF-A0A5J5D673-F1
#
_cell.length_a   1.000
_cell.length_b   1.000
_cell.length_c   1.000
_cell.angle_alpha   90.00
_cell.angle_beta   90.00
_cell.angle_gamma   90.00
#
_symmetry.space_group_name_H-M   'P 1'
#
loop_
_entity.id
_entity.type
_entity.pdbx_description
1 polymer ?
#
loop_
_entity_poly.entity_id
_entity_poly.type
_entity_poly.pdbx_seq_one_letter_code
_entity_poly.pdbx_strand_id
1 'polypeptide(L)'
;MAGVNAMEKKLAEYKCDTNEAICLKLVRFPEDVEDEGTSFHPEYSHQIYGDDEVAFGYKGLQIQLFYTAGNLSTLFKVKYSSKVTEAFDCVEPDDIEGKIREIVPAGFTCNADDFISLLEKEANFKPFGTLLHTYTVHSEEAGELTYQIHKADITCPGFHEYHERLQTFLMWFIETASFIDADDDRWDFFLVFEKYNKDGETLYATVGYMTVYNYYVYPDKTRPRVSQMLILPPFQGEGHGAQLLEAVHRFYCSLPKVQDITGEHLAEDPSESYVKLRDYVLVKLCQGLPSFAVDKLRLGFSADMAKEAQDKNMPGECMKFCA
;
A
#
# COMPACT_ATOMS: atom_id res chain seq x y z
N MET A 1 -26.40 41.31 8.30
CA MET A 1 -26.76 39.99 7.74
C MET A 1 -26.34 39.82 6.28
N ALA A 2 -26.60 40.76 5.36
CA ALA A 2 -26.19 40.61 3.95
C ALA A 2 -24.66 40.57 3.71
N GLY A 3 -23.86 41.33 4.48
CA GLY A 3 -22.39 41.34 4.36
C GLY A 3 -21.70 40.08 4.89
N VAL A 4 -22.22 39.48 5.96
CA VAL A 4 -21.71 38.22 6.55
C VAL A 4 -21.89 37.06 5.56
N ASN A 5 -23.05 37.00 4.89
CA ASN A 5 -23.35 35.96 3.89
C ASN A 5 -22.49 36.10 2.61
N ALA A 6 -22.14 37.33 2.21
CA ALA A 6 -21.24 37.56 1.06
C ALA A 6 -19.78 37.17 1.36
N MET A 7 -19.36 37.30 2.62
CA MET A 7 -18.03 36.95 3.11
C MET A 7 -17.88 35.44 3.29
N GLU A 8 -18.88 34.77 3.89
CA GLU A 8 -18.96 33.31 3.97
C GLU A 8 -18.88 32.65 2.58
N LYS A 9 -19.58 33.21 1.59
CA LYS A 9 -19.51 32.72 0.20
C LYS A 9 -18.13 32.88 -0.43
N LYS A 10 -17.39 33.95 -0.10
CA LYS A 10 -16.02 34.14 -0.59
C LYS A 10 -15.04 33.20 0.09
N LEU A 11 -15.17 32.99 1.40
CA LEU A 11 -14.30 32.09 2.16
C LEU A 11 -14.56 30.61 1.84
N ALA A 12 -15.77 30.26 1.39
CA ALA A 12 -16.08 28.92 0.90
C ALA A 12 -15.19 28.50 -0.29
N GLU A 13 -14.78 29.44 -1.16
CA GLU A 13 -13.86 29.15 -2.28
C GLU A 13 -12.41 28.85 -1.84
N TYR A 14 -12.09 29.08 -0.56
CA TYR A 14 -10.79 28.80 0.03
C TYR A 14 -10.78 27.53 0.88
N LYS A 15 -11.86 26.74 0.82
CA LYS A 15 -11.93 25.39 1.36
C LYS A 15 -11.70 24.41 0.20
N CYS A 16 -10.72 23.53 0.35
CA CYS A 16 -10.43 22.49 -0.63
C CYS A 16 -10.57 21.13 0.04
N ASP A 17 -11.24 20.21 -0.65
CA ASP A 17 -11.23 18.79 -0.33
C ASP A 17 -9.79 18.27 -0.50
N THR A 18 -9.22 17.68 0.54
CA THR A 18 -7.84 17.21 0.52
C THR A 18 -7.65 15.91 -0.23
N ASN A 19 -8.68 15.07 -0.35
CA ASN A 19 -8.62 13.86 -1.18
C ASN A 19 -8.52 14.24 -2.67
N GLU A 20 -9.23 15.28 -3.10
CA GLU A 20 -9.11 15.81 -4.48
C GLU A 20 -7.83 16.64 -4.68
N ALA A 21 -7.41 17.43 -3.69
CA ALA A 21 -6.25 18.30 -3.82
C ALA A 21 -4.91 17.56 -3.83
N ILE A 22 -4.80 16.41 -3.16
CA ILE A 22 -3.57 15.60 -3.13
C ILE A 22 -3.47 14.77 -4.41
N CYS A 23 -2.42 15.02 -5.19
CA CYS A 23 -2.11 14.28 -6.41
C CYS A 23 -0.89 13.38 -6.19
N LEU A 24 -1.13 12.07 -6.21
CA LEU A 24 -0.10 11.04 -6.12
C LEU A 24 0.28 10.55 -7.53
N LYS A 25 1.57 10.27 -7.76
CA LYS A 25 2.07 9.68 -9.03
C LYS A 25 3.20 8.69 -8.79
N LEU A 26 3.25 7.66 -9.63
CA LEU A 26 4.40 6.76 -9.78
C LEU A 26 5.04 7.00 -11.15
N VAL A 27 6.18 7.67 -11.16
CA VAL A 27 6.84 8.18 -12.36
C VAL A 27 7.89 7.19 -12.85
N ARG A 28 7.74 6.66 -14.06
CA ARG A 28 8.73 5.78 -14.74
C ARG A 28 9.54 6.57 -15.76
N PHE A 29 8.88 7.50 -16.46
CA PHE A 29 9.42 8.33 -17.51
C PHE A 29 9.26 9.81 -17.17
N PRO A 30 10.15 10.71 -17.64
CA PRO A 30 10.01 12.15 -17.40
C PRO A 30 8.66 12.72 -17.87
N GLU A 31 8.08 12.10 -18.90
CA GLU A 31 6.77 12.41 -19.48
C GLU A 31 5.63 12.29 -18.45
N ASP A 32 5.71 11.29 -17.57
CA ASP A 32 4.67 11.00 -16.58
C ASP A 32 4.53 12.14 -15.54
N VAL A 33 5.56 12.97 -15.37
CA VAL A 33 5.54 14.13 -14.46
C VAL A 33 4.47 15.13 -14.90
N GLU A 34 4.35 15.36 -16.21
CA GLU A 34 3.39 16.31 -16.79
C GLU A 34 2.06 15.66 -17.19
N ASP A 35 2.03 14.32 -17.34
CA ASP A 35 0.80 13.60 -17.70
C ASP A 35 -0.20 13.52 -16.53
N GLU A 36 -1.27 14.32 -16.58
CA GLU A 36 -2.34 14.31 -15.57
C GLU A 36 -3.08 12.97 -15.49
N GLY A 37 -3.09 12.16 -16.55
CA GLY A 37 -3.78 10.87 -16.60
C GLY A 37 -3.14 9.77 -15.73
N THR A 38 -1.89 9.97 -15.30
CA THR A 38 -1.17 9.03 -14.42
C THR A 38 -1.36 9.32 -12.93
N SER A 39 -2.09 10.40 -12.60
CA SER A 39 -2.34 10.78 -11.22
C SER A 39 -3.45 9.96 -10.58
N PHE A 40 -3.29 9.68 -9.30
CA PHE A 40 -4.31 9.08 -8.46
C PHE A 40 -4.39 9.82 -7.12
N HIS A 41 -5.48 9.60 -6.40
CA HIS A 41 -5.85 10.38 -5.23
C HIS A 41 -5.97 9.50 -3.98
N PRO A 42 -5.75 10.06 -2.78
CA PRO A 42 -6.05 9.37 -1.52
C PRO A 42 -7.52 8.97 -1.43
N GLU A 43 -7.77 7.86 -0.72
CA GLU A 43 -9.11 7.50 -0.25
C GLU A 43 -9.41 8.14 1.11
N TYR A 44 -8.37 8.33 1.92
CA TYR A 44 -8.44 8.93 3.24
C TYR A 44 -7.39 10.03 3.38
N SER A 45 -7.75 11.13 4.03
CA SER A 45 -6.83 12.17 4.49
C SER A 45 -7.18 12.70 5.89
N HIS A 46 -8.22 12.15 6.53
CA HIS A 46 -8.72 12.59 7.82
C HIS A 46 -7.69 12.53 8.96
N GLN A 47 -6.75 11.57 8.92
CA GLN A 47 -5.68 11.50 9.93
C GLN A 47 -4.75 12.72 9.90
N ILE A 48 -4.70 13.44 8.78
CA ILE A 48 -3.78 14.57 8.55
C ILE A 48 -4.55 15.89 8.53
N TYR A 49 -5.73 15.90 7.92
CA TYR A 49 -6.55 17.10 7.72
C TYR A 49 -7.83 17.14 8.55
N GLY A 50 -8.04 16.17 9.45
CA GLY A 50 -9.22 16.07 10.33
C GLY A 50 -10.43 15.44 9.63
N ASP A 51 -11.46 15.11 10.41
CA ASP A 51 -12.64 14.34 9.96
C ASP A 51 -13.38 14.92 8.74
N ASP A 52 -13.29 16.24 8.52
CA ASP A 52 -13.92 16.90 7.39
C ASP A 52 -13.10 16.77 6.08
N GLU A 53 -11.84 16.33 6.16
CA GLU A 53 -10.92 16.16 5.01
C GLU A 53 -10.83 17.42 4.14
N VAL A 54 -10.71 18.58 4.83
CA VAL A 54 -10.69 19.90 4.19
C VAL A 54 -9.48 20.70 4.66
N ALA A 55 -8.79 21.30 3.68
CA ALA A 55 -7.78 22.33 3.89
C ALA A 55 -8.38 23.72 3.68
N PHE A 56 -8.15 24.62 4.62
CA PHE A 56 -8.59 26.00 4.57
C PHE A 56 -7.47 26.98 4.19
N GLY A 57 -7.84 28.01 3.43
CA GLY A 57 -7.02 29.18 3.15
C GLY A 57 -6.39 29.20 1.77
N TYR A 58 -6.75 28.25 0.90
CA TYR A 58 -6.18 28.10 -0.43
C TYR A 58 -7.27 27.93 -1.47
N LYS A 59 -7.12 28.58 -2.63
CA LYS A 59 -7.97 28.39 -3.79
C LYS A 59 -7.20 27.65 -4.88
N GLY A 60 -7.82 26.64 -5.47
CA GLY A 60 -7.18 25.78 -6.47
C GLY A 60 -5.95 25.08 -5.89
N LEU A 61 -6.06 24.60 -4.65
CA LEU A 61 -4.98 23.90 -3.96
C LEU A 61 -4.66 22.59 -4.69
N GLN A 62 -3.37 22.36 -4.92
CA GLN A 62 -2.85 21.11 -5.43
C GLN A 62 -1.60 20.73 -4.62
N ILE A 63 -1.63 19.56 -4.00
CA ILE A 63 -0.55 19.00 -3.18
C ILE A 63 0.06 17.85 -3.99
N GLN A 64 1.18 18.11 -4.65
CA GLN A 64 1.84 17.13 -5.52
C GLN A 64 2.81 16.28 -4.68
N LEU A 65 2.56 14.97 -4.62
CA LEU A 65 3.44 13.96 -4.04
C LEU A 65 3.76 12.95 -5.12
N PHE A 66 4.84 13.18 -5.86
CA PHE A 66 5.26 12.31 -6.95
C PHE A 66 6.42 11.43 -6.50
N TYR A 67 6.40 10.17 -6.89
CA TYR A 67 7.38 9.18 -6.46
C TYR A 67 8.00 8.55 -7.70
N THR A 68 9.31 8.35 -7.72
CA THR A 68 9.92 7.50 -8.75
C THR A 68 9.40 6.08 -8.59
N ALA A 69 9.10 5.38 -9.69
CA ALA A 69 8.30 4.16 -9.63
C ALA A 69 8.95 3.04 -8.81
N GLY A 70 10.28 2.93 -8.81
CA GLY A 70 11.05 1.93 -8.09
C GLY A 70 11.42 2.36 -6.68
N ASN A 71 12.39 3.26 -6.54
CA ASN A 71 12.95 3.65 -5.24
C ASN A 71 12.02 4.54 -4.40
N LEU A 72 10.92 5.01 -4.98
CA LEU A 72 9.97 5.93 -4.34
C LEU A 72 10.62 7.25 -3.91
N SER A 73 11.70 7.67 -4.57
CA SER A 73 12.29 9.00 -4.30
C SER A 73 11.20 10.05 -4.54
N THR A 74 11.04 11.02 -3.63
CA THR A 74 9.82 11.84 -3.56
C THR A 74 10.05 13.26 -4.07
N LEU A 75 9.10 13.79 -4.83
CA LEU A 75 8.88 15.21 -5.05
C LEU A 75 7.67 15.64 -4.23
N PHE A 76 7.82 16.70 -3.45
CA PHE A 76 6.76 17.33 -2.71
C PHE A 76 6.64 18.80 -3.13
N LYS A 77 5.47 19.19 -3.65
CA LYS A 77 5.23 20.56 -4.09
C LYS A 77 3.78 20.97 -3.87
N VAL A 78 3.59 22.11 -3.19
CA VAL A 78 2.26 22.73 -3.03
C VAL A 78 2.08 23.82 -4.07
N LYS A 79 0.95 23.80 -4.78
CA LYS A 79 0.52 24.83 -5.73
C LYS A 79 -0.86 25.35 -5.33
N TYR A 80 -1.13 26.61 -5.62
CA TYR A 80 -2.44 27.23 -5.43
C TYR A 80 -2.56 28.47 -6.31
N SER A 81 -3.78 28.85 -6.71
CA SER A 81 -4.02 30.08 -7.47
C SER A 81 -4.04 31.32 -6.58
N SER A 82 -4.52 31.18 -5.35
CA SER A 82 -4.51 32.25 -4.35
C SER A 82 -4.56 31.70 -2.94
N LYS A 83 -3.95 32.42 -1.99
CA LYS A 83 -3.94 32.11 -0.56
C LYS A 83 -4.62 33.25 0.20
N VAL A 84 -5.34 32.95 1.28
CA VAL A 84 -5.86 33.99 2.17
C VAL A 84 -4.67 34.75 2.78
N THR A 85 -4.76 36.08 2.78
CA THR A 85 -3.75 36.94 3.39
C THR A 85 -4.34 37.64 4.60
N GLU A 86 -3.49 38.16 5.49
CA GLU A 86 -3.94 38.97 6.64
C GLU A 86 -4.86 40.13 6.22
N ALA A 87 -4.71 40.62 4.99
CA ALA A 87 -5.51 41.69 4.40
C ALA A 87 -6.96 41.28 4.09
N PHE A 88 -7.27 39.97 4.03
CA PHE A 88 -8.63 39.51 3.86
C PHE A 88 -9.40 39.56 5.16
N ASP A 89 -9.05 38.84 6.26
CA ASP A 89 -10.01 38.67 7.36
C ASP A 89 -9.46 38.27 8.76
N CYS A 90 -8.19 38.57 9.11
CA CYS A 90 -7.57 38.13 10.38
C CYS A 90 -7.58 36.60 10.62
N VAL A 91 -7.76 35.78 9.57
CA VAL A 91 -7.74 34.31 9.65
C VAL A 91 -6.46 33.78 9.02
N GLU A 92 -5.79 32.87 9.69
CA GLU A 92 -4.58 32.21 9.19
C GLU A 92 -4.94 30.98 8.31
N PRO A 93 -4.26 30.79 7.18
CA PRO A 93 -4.40 29.58 6.36
C PRO A 93 -3.77 28.37 7.04
N ASP A 94 -4.25 27.17 6.71
CA ASP A 94 -3.69 25.94 7.26
C ASP A 94 -2.23 25.74 6.81
N ASP A 95 -1.41 25.16 7.69
CA ASP A 95 -0.04 24.76 7.36
C ASP A 95 -0.03 23.42 6.62
N ILE A 96 -0.28 23.49 5.31
CA ILE A 96 -0.29 22.34 4.41
C ILE A 96 1.07 21.65 4.38
N GLU A 97 2.16 22.43 4.33
CA GLU A 97 3.50 21.87 4.24
C GLU A 97 3.96 21.22 5.54
N GLY A 98 3.65 21.82 6.68
CA GLY A 98 3.92 21.23 8.00
C GLY A 98 3.27 19.87 8.15
N LYS A 99 1.96 19.78 7.88
CA LYS A 99 1.18 18.53 7.97
C LYS A 99 1.75 17.40 7.10
N ILE A 100 2.12 17.68 5.86
CA ILE A 100 2.73 16.66 4.98
C ILE A 100 4.14 16.27 5.45
N ARG A 101 4.92 17.20 6.00
CA ARG A 101 6.26 16.90 6.55
C ARG A 101 6.24 16.04 7.81
N GLU A 102 5.10 15.93 8.50
CA GLU A 102 4.95 15.02 9.64
C GLU A 102 4.93 13.55 9.22
N ILE A 103 4.47 13.26 8.00
CA ILE A 103 4.35 11.88 7.50
C ILE A 103 5.37 11.53 6.40
N VAL A 104 5.83 12.50 5.61
CA VAL A 104 6.79 12.26 4.53
C VAL A 104 8.22 12.41 5.05
N PRO A 105 9.12 11.42 4.85
CA PRO A 105 10.49 11.52 5.32
C PRO A 105 11.25 12.66 4.65
N ALA A 106 12.24 13.20 5.35
CA ALA A 106 13.11 14.24 4.81
C ALA A 106 13.88 13.76 3.56
N GLY A 107 14.32 14.70 2.73
CA GLY A 107 15.08 14.40 1.51
C GLY A 107 14.26 14.36 0.22
N PHE A 108 12.99 14.76 0.28
CA PHE A 108 12.20 15.04 -0.91
C PHE A 108 12.75 16.26 -1.69
N THR A 109 12.46 16.29 -2.99
CA THR A 109 12.76 17.42 -3.88
C THR A 109 11.55 18.35 -3.98
N CYS A 110 11.79 19.63 -4.30
CA CYS A 110 10.72 20.64 -4.40
C CYS A 110 10.51 21.15 -5.85
N ASN A 111 11.28 20.63 -6.82
CA ASN A 111 11.19 21.02 -8.22
C ASN A 111 11.38 19.81 -9.15
N ALA A 112 10.87 19.94 -10.37
CA ALA A 112 10.84 18.85 -11.34
C ALA A 112 12.24 18.48 -11.86
N ASP A 113 13.15 19.45 -12.03
CA ASP A 113 14.48 19.21 -12.59
C ASP A 113 15.33 18.31 -11.67
N ASP A 114 15.31 18.58 -10.37
CA ASP A 114 15.97 17.75 -9.35
C ASP A 114 15.34 16.35 -9.28
N PHE A 115 14.01 16.26 -9.40
CA PHE A 115 13.29 15.00 -9.40
C PHE A 115 13.61 14.14 -10.64
N ILE A 116 13.68 14.76 -11.82
CA ILE A 116 14.10 14.08 -13.06
C ILE A 116 15.54 13.58 -12.92
N SER A 117 16.43 14.35 -12.28
CA SER A 117 17.80 13.94 -11.98
C SER A 117 17.86 12.74 -11.01
N LEU A 118 16.86 12.55 -10.15
CA LEU A 118 16.73 11.36 -9.31
C LEU A 118 16.17 10.16 -10.10
N LEU A 119 15.23 10.41 -11.01
CA LEU A 119 14.65 9.39 -11.90
C LEU A 119 15.71 8.73 -12.79
N GLU A 120 16.71 9.49 -13.26
CA GLU A 120 17.85 8.93 -14.00
C GLU A 120 18.67 7.91 -13.19
N LYS A 121 18.71 8.07 -11.86
CA LYS A 121 19.45 7.16 -10.96
C LYS A 121 18.69 5.89 -10.64
N GLU A 122 17.42 5.78 -11.05
CA GLU A 122 16.56 4.64 -10.77
C GLU A 122 17.03 3.33 -11.42
N ALA A 123 17.85 3.39 -12.46
CA ALA A 123 18.55 2.23 -13.02
C ALA A 123 19.34 1.42 -11.96
N ASN A 124 19.85 2.11 -10.93
CA ASN A 124 20.60 1.50 -9.84
C ASN A 124 19.71 0.82 -8.79
N PHE A 125 18.41 1.10 -8.80
CA PHE A 125 17.47 0.48 -7.87
C PHE A 125 17.33 -1.02 -8.17
N LYS A 126 17.28 -1.82 -7.10
CA LYS A 126 17.05 -3.26 -7.15
C LYS A 126 16.10 -3.65 -6.02
N PRO A 127 15.20 -4.62 -6.24
CA PRO A 127 14.32 -5.14 -5.20
C PRO A 127 15.09 -5.57 -3.95
N PHE A 128 14.54 -5.27 -2.78
CA PHE A 128 15.15 -5.63 -1.50
C PHE A 128 14.85 -7.08 -1.13
N GLY A 129 15.80 -7.69 -0.41
CA GLY A 129 15.61 -8.99 0.20
C GLY A 129 15.73 -10.17 -0.76
N THR A 130 14.96 -11.23 -0.47
CA THR A 130 15.03 -12.51 -1.19
C THR A 130 13.80 -12.72 -2.06
N LEU A 131 14.01 -13.04 -3.33
CA LEU A 131 12.94 -13.40 -4.27
C LEU A 131 12.21 -14.66 -3.79
N LEU A 132 10.89 -14.55 -3.57
CA LEU A 132 10.02 -15.66 -3.20
C LEU A 132 9.25 -16.22 -4.39
N HIS A 133 8.74 -15.34 -5.27
CA HIS A 133 7.88 -15.74 -6.37
C HIS A 133 8.04 -14.81 -7.58
N THR A 134 7.82 -15.35 -8.77
CA THR A 134 7.76 -14.60 -10.04
C THR A 134 6.56 -15.10 -10.81
N TYR A 135 5.77 -14.17 -11.35
CA TYR A 135 4.58 -14.48 -12.14
C TYR A 135 4.45 -13.49 -13.29
N THR A 136 3.70 -13.86 -14.31
CA THR A 136 3.40 -12.99 -15.44
C THR A 136 1.90 -12.73 -15.55
N VAL A 137 1.56 -11.53 -16.00
CA VAL A 137 0.18 -11.12 -16.31
C VAL A 137 0.17 -10.69 -17.76
N HIS A 138 -0.81 -11.18 -18.51
CA HIS A 138 -1.00 -10.75 -19.89
C HIS A 138 -1.85 -9.48 -19.92
N SER A 139 -1.27 -8.40 -20.44
CA SER A 139 -1.95 -7.17 -20.82
C SER A 139 -2.15 -7.15 -22.34
N GLU A 140 -3.34 -6.74 -22.79
CA GLU A 140 -3.64 -6.57 -24.22
C GLU A 140 -2.77 -5.47 -24.85
N GLU A 141 -2.41 -4.44 -24.08
CA GLU A 141 -1.65 -3.27 -24.56
C GLU A 141 -0.13 -3.46 -24.40
N ALA A 142 0.31 -3.98 -23.25
CA ALA A 142 1.73 -4.07 -22.91
C ALA A 142 2.34 -5.48 -23.13
N GLY A 143 1.54 -6.45 -23.56
CA GLY A 143 1.98 -7.83 -23.78
C GLY A 143 2.13 -8.60 -22.47
N GLU A 144 3.29 -9.24 -22.26
CA GLU A 144 3.55 -10.02 -21.05
C GLU A 144 4.31 -9.18 -20.02
N LEU A 145 3.61 -8.81 -18.94
CA LEU A 145 4.18 -8.08 -17.81
C LEU A 145 4.68 -9.07 -16.77
N THR A 146 5.91 -8.86 -16.28
CA THR A 146 6.55 -9.75 -15.30
C THR A 146 6.60 -9.09 -13.92
N TYR A 147 6.17 -9.82 -12.90
CA TYR A 147 6.15 -9.36 -11.52
C TYR A 147 6.95 -10.28 -10.62
N GLN A 148 7.45 -9.73 -9.52
CA GLN A 148 8.23 -10.44 -8.52
C GLN A 148 7.75 -10.10 -7.11
N ILE A 149 7.74 -11.11 -6.24
CA ILE A 149 7.45 -10.97 -4.82
C ILE A 149 8.73 -11.28 -4.07
N HIS A 150 9.18 -10.35 -3.23
CA HIS A 150 10.38 -10.48 -2.41
C HIS A 150 10.03 -10.41 -0.94
N LYS A 151 10.80 -11.09 -0.09
CA LYS A 151 10.79 -10.91 1.37
C LYS A 151 12.00 -10.11 1.79
N ALA A 152 11.78 -8.98 2.45
CA ALA A 152 12.80 -8.13 3.03
C ALA A 152 12.68 -8.08 4.57
N ASP A 153 13.71 -7.55 5.19
CA ASP A 153 13.78 -7.20 6.60
C ASP A 153 14.63 -5.92 6.74
N ILE A 154 14.64 -5.31 7.92
CA ILE A 154 15.33 -4.04 8.17
C ILE A 154 16.86 -4.13 8.04
N THR A 155 17.43 -5.34 7.99
CA THR A 155 18.87 -5.52 7.79
C THR A 155 19.30 -5.32 6.34
N CYS A 156 18.35 -5.29 5.40
CA CYS A 156 18.60 -5.01 3.99
C CYS A 156 19.10 -3.56 3.81
N PRO A 157 20.30 -3.33 3.25
CA PRO A 157 20.83 -1.98 3.06
C PRO A 157 19.90 -1.09 2.23
N GLY A 158 19.55 0.09 2.76
CA GLY A 158 18.66 1.05 2.10
C GLY A 158 17.16 0.74 2.22
N PHE A 159 16.79 -0.38 2.83
CA PHE A 159 15.38 -0.77 2.96
C PHE A 159 14.63 0.09 3.98
N HIS A 160 15.27 0.49 5.08
CA HIS A 160 14.66 1.36 6.09
C HIS A 160 14.16 2.67 5.46
N GLU A 161 15.02 3.38 4.73
CA GLU A 161 14.67 4.63 4.07
C GLU A 161 13.62 4.42 2.97
N TYR A 162 13.67 3.30 2.26
CA TYR A 162 12.64 2.93 1.28
C TYR A 162 11.28 2.69 1.95
N HIS A 163 11.25 1.95 3.06
CA HIS A 163 10.03 1.69 3.81
C HIS A 163 9.44 2.98 4.37
N GLU A 164 10.25 3.92 4.87
CA GLU A 164 9.79 5.24 5.31
C GLU A 164 9.05 6.01 4.21
N ARG A 165 9.49 5.89 2.95
CA ARG A 165 8.78 6.49 1.80
C ARG A 165 7.51 5.72 1.46
N LEU A 166 7.57 4.39 1.49
CA LEU A 166 6.45 3.51 1.14
C LEU A 166 5.30 3.58 2.17
N GLN A 167 5.58 3.64 3.46
CA GLN A 167 4.55 3.65 4.50
C GLN A 167 3.65 4.90 4.44
N THR A 168 4.12 5.99 3.81
CA THR A 168 3.29 7.19 3.59
C THR A 168 2.01 6.88 2.83
N PHE A 169 2.03 5.89 1.93
CA PHE A 169 0.84 5.46 1.19
C PHE A 169 -0.22 4.82 2.09
N LEU A 170 0.15 4.25 3.24
CA LEU A 170 -0.84 3.68 4.15
C LEU A 170 -1.78 4.74 4.72
N MET A 171 -1.26 5.94 4.99
CA MET A 171 -2.05 7.06 5.50
C MET A 171 -3.16 7.50 4.53
N TRP A 172 -2.99 7.18 3.24
CA TRP A 172 -3.92 7.54 2.17
C TRP A 172 -4.94 6.45 1.83
N PHE A 173 -4.66 5.19 2.16
CA PHE A 173 -5.40 4.03 1.64
C PHE A 173 -5.82 3.00 2.71
N ILE A 174 -5.44 3.21 3.97
CA ILE A 174 -5.92 2.40 5.09
C ILE A 174 -6.42 3.37 6.17
N GLU A 175 -7.73 3.31 6.41
CA GLU A 175 -8.47 4.25 7.28
C GLU A 175 -7.80 4.46 8.64
N THR A 176 -7.40 3.38 9.31
CA THR A 176 -6.80 3.42 10.67
C THR A 176 -5.31 3.06 10.66
N ALA A 177 -4.58 3.41 9.59
CA ALA A 177 -3.14 3.18 9.51
C ALA A 177 -2.37 3.87 10.65
N SER A 178 -1.29 3.24 11.08
CA SER A 178 -0.26 3.85 11.93
C SER A 178 1.11 3.33 11.51
N PHE A 179 2.14 4.17 11.57
CA PHE A 179 3.51 3.71 11.30
C PHE A 179 3.97 2.68 12.34
N ILE A 180 4.67 1.66 11.86
CA ILE A 180 5.21 0.58 12.70
C ILE A 180 6.61 0.94 13.19
N ASP A 181 7.02 0.30 14.30
CA ASP A 181 8.42 0.31 14.74
C ASP A 181 9.22 -0.67 13.88
N ALA A 182 9.90 -0.15 12.86
CA ALA A 182 10.67 -0.95 11.91
C ALA A 182 11.94 -1.57 12.52
N ASP A 183 12.37 -1.13 13.71
CA ASP A 183 13.53 -1.70 14.42
C ASP A 183 13.20 -3.01 15.15
N ASP A 184 11.91 -3.37 15.29
CA ASP A 184 11.49 -4.67 15.84
C ASP A 184 11.75 -5.79 14.80
N ASP A 185 12.64 -6.73 15.16
CA ASP A 185 13.08 -7.84 14.32
C ASP A 185 12.00 -8.89 14.02
N ARG A 186 10.80 -8.72 14.59
CA ARG A 186 9.63 -9.58 14.36
C ARG A 186 8.82 -9.18 13.14
N TRP A 187 9.10 -8.02 12.54
CA TRP A 187 8.44 -7.58 11.30
C TRP A 187 9.05 -8.24 10.07
N ASP A 188 8.21 -8.95 9.32
CA ASP A 188 8.50 -9.38 7.96
C ASP A 188 7.83 -8.44 6.95
N PHE A 189 8.56 -8.12 5.88
CA PHE A 189 8.09 -7.27 4.80
C PHE A 189 8.05 -8.06 3.50
N PHE A 190 6.91 -8.08 2.83
CA PHE A 190 6.73 -8.74 1.53
C PHE A 190 6.42 -7.69 0.47
N LEU A 191 7.31 -7.54 -0.50
CA LEU A 191 7.29 -6.47 -1.50
C LEU A 191 6.94 -7.03 -2.88
N VAL A 192 6.07 -6.34 -3.62
CA VAL A 192 5.72 -6.67 -5.01
C VAL A 192 6.36 -5.65 -5.94
N PHE A 193 7.07 -6.13 -6.95
CA PHE A 193 7.68 -5.30 -7.98
C PHE A 193 7.27 -5.75 -9.38
N GLU A 194 6.98 -4.80 -10.26
CA GLU A 194 6.87 -5.02 -11.69
C GLU A 194 8.24 -4.81 -12.34
N LYS A 195 8.63 -5.70 -13.25
CA LYS A 195 9.79 -5.51 -14.11
C LYS A 195 9.36 -4.78 -15.38
N TYR A 196 10.04 -3.69 -15.68
CA TYR A 196 9.88 -2.97 -16.94
C TYR A 196 11.23 -2.63 -17.55
N ASN A 197 11.27 -2.41 -18.86
CA ASN A 197 12.49 -2.05 -19.57
C ASN A 197 12.48 -0.57 -19.93
N LYS A 198 13.61 0.11 -19.69
CA LYS A 198 13.85 1.50 -20.09
C LYS A 198 15.27 1.60 -20.62
N ASP A 199 15.42 2.14 -21.84
CA ASP A 199 16.72 2.33 -22.51
C ASP A 199 17.61 1.06 -22.59
N GLY A 200 16.97 -0.13 -22.68
CA GLY A 200 17.67 -1.41 -22.74
C GLY A 200 18.06 -1.99 -21.38
N GLU A 201 17.76 -1.30 -20.28
CA GLU A 201 17.96 -1.77 -18.92
C GLU A 201 16.66 -2.25 -18.28
N THR A 202 16.75 -3.27 -17.43
CA THR A 202 15.61 -3.76 -16.65
C THR A 202 15.54 -3.04 -15.31
N LEU A 203 14.45 -2.28 -15.13
CA LEU A 203 14.10 -1.55 -13.93
C LEU A 203 12.95 -2.26 -13.21
N TYR A 204 12.66 -1.79 -11.99
CA TYR A 204 11.67 -2.36 -11.10
C TYR A 204 10.78 -1.26 -10.56
N ALA A 205 9.47 -1.39 -10.71
CA ALA A 205 8.48 -0.48 -10.15
C ALA A 205 7.81 -1.13 -8.93
N THR A 206 7.66 -0.39 -7.85
CA THR A 206 6.92 -0.82 -6.67
C THR A 206 5.43 -0.93 -7.01
N VAL A 207 4.86 -2.10 -6.77
CA VAL A 207 3.45 -2.40 -7.01
C VAL A 207 2.65 -2.38 -5.71
N GLY A 208 3.26 -2.80 -4.60
CA GLY A 208 2.60 -2.89 -3.31
C GLY A 208 3.42 -3.68 -2.31
N TYR A 209 2.90 -3.82 -1.10
CA TYR A 209 3.55 -4.61 -0.06
C TYR A 209 2.59 -5.11 1.02
N MET A 210 3.13 -5.97 1.88
CA MET A 210 2.46 -6.47 3.07
C MET A 210 3.46 -6.52 4.23
N THR A 211 3.03 -6.09 5.42
CA THR A 211 3.76 -6.26 6.68
C THR A 211 3.12 -7.37 7.51
N VAL A 212 3.95 -8.20 8.12
CA VAL A 212 3.51 -9.32 8.96
C VAL A 212 4.30 -9.33 10.26
N TYR A 213 3.61 -9.31 11.40
CA TYR A 213 4.24 -9.40 12.72
C TYR A 213 4.29 -10.86 13.19
N ASN A 214 5.47 -11.32 13.55
CA ASN A 214 5.67 -12.68 14.07
C ASN A 214 5.46 -12.73 15.59
N TYR A 215 4.22 -12.99 16.03
CA TYR A 215 3.93 -13.17 17.47
C TYR A 215 4.57 -14.43 18.01
N TYR A 216 5.35 -14.29 19.08
CA TYR A 216 5.89 -15.45 19.80
C TYR A 216 4.77 -16.21 20.51
N VAL A 217 4.73 -17.52 20.27
CA VAL A 217 3.85 -18.47 20.94
C VAL A 217 4.71 -19.43 21.74
N TYR A 218 4.55 -19.40 23.06
CA TYR A 218 5.25 -20.29 23.97
C TYR A 218 4.97 -21.78 23.62
N PRO A 219 5.99 -22.68 23.67
CA PRO A 219 7.37 -22.43 24.09
C PRO A 219 8.35 -22.03 22.98
N ASP A 220 8.04 -22.28 21.72
CA ASP A 220 9.04 -22.20 20.64
C ASP A 220 8.44 -21.94 19.24
N LYS A 221 7.19 -21.49 19.19
CA LYS A 221 6.45 -21.27 17.93
C LYS A 221 6.24 -19.79 17.64
N THR A 222 5.86 -19.49 16.41
CA THR A 222 5.41 -18.16 16.00
C THR A 222 4.01 -18.22 15.40
N ARG A 223 3.29 -17.11 15.49
CA ARG A 223 2.01 -16.88 14.82
C ARG A 223 2.11 -15.58 14.02
N PRO A 224 2.40 -15.67 12.71
CA PRO A 224 2.42 -14.51 11.83
C PRO A 224 1.03 -13.88 11.74
N ARG A 225 0.96 -12.55 11.87
CA ARG A 225 -0.26 -11.76 11.70
C ARG A 225 0.00 -10.64 10.70
N VAL A 226 -0.76 -10.61 9.61
CA VAL A 226 -0.74 -9.49 8.66
C VAL A 226 -1.18 -8.24 9.41
N SER A 227 -0.41 -7.16 9.29
CA SER A 227 -0.81 -5.87 9.88
C SER A 227 -1.29 -4.95 8.78
N GLN A 228 -0.44 -4.66 7.79
CA GLN A 228 -0.77 -3.76 6.70
C GLN A 228 -0.62 -4.47 5.37
N MET A 229 -1.56 -4.24 4.45
CA MET A 229 -1.48 -4.75 3.08
C MET A 229 -1.96 -3.66 2.14
N LEU A 230 -1.14 -3.32 1.15
CA LEU A 230 -1.47 -2.32 0.15
C LEU A 230 -0.96 -2.76 -1.22
N ILE A 231 -1.85 -2.75 -2.20
CA ILE A 231 -1.50 -2.69 -3.63
C ILE A 231 -1.77 -1.26 -4.07
N LEU A 232 -0.79 -0.60 -4.67
CA LEU A 232 -0.92 0.80 -5.07
C LEU A 232 -2.03 0.93 -6.13
N PRO A 233 -2.82 2.02 -6.12
CA PRO A 233 -4.04 2.14 -6.93
C PRO A 233 -3.88 1.80 -8.42
N PRO A 234 -2.80 2.20 -9.12
CA PRO A 234 -2.62 1.88 -10.53
C PRO A 234 -2.54 0.38 -10.85
N PHE A 235 -2.36 -0.49 -9.85
CA PHE A 235 -2.20 -1.94 -10.01
C PHE A 235 -3.33 -2.73 -9.34
N GLN A 236 -4.37 -2.06 -8.83
CA GLN A 236 -5.48 -2.75 -8.18
C GLN A 236 -6.39 -3.45 -9.21
N GLY A 237 -7.08 -4.51 -8.79
CA GLY A 237 -7.99 -5.26 -9.67
C GLY A 237 -7.32 -6.26 -10.62
N GLU A 238 -5.98 -6.32 -10.67
CA GLU A 238 -5.22 -7.19 -11.60
C GLU A 238 -4.73 -8.51 -10.95
N GLY A 239 -5.16 -8.79 -9.72
CA GLY A 239 -4.85 -10.04 -9.01
C GLY A 239 -3.52 -10.06 -8.25
N HIS A 240 -2.77 -8.95 -8.21
CA HIS A 240 -1.51 -8.85 -7.47
C HIS A 240 -1.67 -9.10 -5.96
N GLY A 241 -2.76 -8.62 -5.36
CA GLY A 241 -3.07 -8.88 -3.96
C GLY A 241 -3.25 -10.38 -3.67
N ALA A 242 -3.87 -11.12 -4.59
CA ALA A 242 -4.06 -12.56 -4.45
C ALA A 242 -2.73 -13.31 -4.58
N GLN A 243 -1.89 -12.92 -5.54
CA GLN A 243 -0.53 -13.47 -5.70
C GLN A 243 0.33 -13.21 -4.46
N LEU A 244 0.25 -12.00 -3.88
CA LEU A 244 0.99 -11.62 -2.68
C LEU A 244 0.56 -12.48 -1.49
N LEU A 245 -0.74 -12.53 -1.18
CA LEU A 245 -1.24 -13.31 -0.05
C LEU A 245 -0.95 -14.82 -0.22
N GLU A 246 -1.11 -15.36 -1.43
CA GLU A 246 -0.79 -16.74 -1.73
C GLU A 246 0.71 -17.05 -1.52
N ALA A 247 1.60 -16.16 -1.97
CA ALA A 247 3.04 -16.31 -1.78
C ALA A 247 3.43 -16.26 -0.29
N VAL A 248 2.83 -15.35 0.47
CA VAL A 248 3.03 -15.23 1.93
C VAL A 248 2.56 -16.50 2.64
N HIS A 249 1.38 -17.03 2.28
CA HIS A 249 0.88 -18.29 2.81
C HIS A 249 1.84 -19.45 2.55
N ARG A 250 2.29 -19.60 1.30
CA ARG A 250 3.25 -20.66 0.93
C ARG A 250 4.58 -20.53 1.68
N PHE A 251 5.07 -19.31 1.86
CA PHE A 251 6.28 -19.03 2.61
C PHE A 251 6.17 -19.54 4.05
N TYR A 252 5.15 -19.12 4.80
CA TYR A 252 5.00 -19.53 6.20
C TYR A 252 4.62 -21.00 6.37
N CYS A 253 3.87 -21.60 5.44
CA CYS A 253 3.60 -23.04 5.45
C CYS A 253 4.86 -23.89 5.31
N SER A 254 5.93 -23.35 4.71
CA SER A 254 7.22 -24.04 4.62
C SER A 254 8.02 -24.02 5.94
N LEU A 255 7.62 -23.21 6.92
CA LEU A 255 8.36 -23.00 8.17
C LEU A 255 7.78 -23.86 9.31
N PRO A 256 8.55 -24.82 9.86
CA PRO A 256 8.04 -25.75 10.89
C PRO A 256 7.75 -25.10 12.24
N LYS A 257 8.26 -23.89 12.49
CA LYS A 257 8.04 -23.12 13.73
C LYS A 257 6.74 -22.32 13.72
N VAL A 258 6.12 -22.15 12.55
CA VAL A 258 4.86 -21.42 12.43
C VAL A 258 3.74 -22.31 12.94
N GLN A 259 3.08 -21.88 14.00
CA GLN A 259 1.98 -22.63 14.57
C GLN A 259 0.76 -22.59 13.65
N ASP A 260 0.38 -21.42 13.14
CA ASP A 260 -0.69 -21.20 12.17
C ASP A 260 -0.56 -19.80 11.58
N ILE A 261 -1.17 -19.59 10.41
CA ILE A 261 -1.54 -18.31 9.84
C ILE A 261 -3.07 -18.17 10.02
N THR A 262 -3.52 -17.99 11.27
CA THR A 262 -4.95 -18.06 11.65
C THR A 262 -5.79 -17.07 10.85
N GLY A 263 -6.69 -17.53 9.98
CA GLY A 263 -7.52 -16.64 9.16
C GLY A 263 -8.56 -15.80 9.88
N GLU A 264 -8.97 -16.15 11.10
CA GLU A 264 -9.82 -15.30 11.95
C GLU A 264 -9.03 -14.19 12.67
N HIS A 265 -7.70 -14.32 12.74
CA HIS A 265 -6.77 -13.33 13.30
C HIS A 265 -5.67 -12.96 12.30
N LEU A 266 -5.95 -13.11 11.01
CA LEU A 266 -4.97 -12.99 9.93
C LEU A 266 -4.55 -11.55 9.74
N ALA A 267 -5.48 -10.62 9.97
CA ALA A 267 -5.24 -9.20 9.98
C ALA A 267 -5.51 -8.64 11.37
N GLU A 268 -4.78 -7.59 11.73
CA GLU A 268 -4.99 -6.84 12.95
C GLU A 268 -6.42 -6.27 13.05
N ASP A 269 -6.91 -5.68 11.95
CA ASP A 269 -8.29 -5.25 11.76
C ASP A 269 -8.68 -5.40 10.28
N PRO A 270 -9.23 -6.55 9.86
CA PRO A 270 -9.44 -6.84 8.44
C PRO A 270 -10.57 -6.00 7.85
N SER A 271 -10.25 -5.21 6.83
CA SER A 271 -11.27 -4.56 5.99
C SER A 271 -12.10 -5.57 5.21
N GLU A 272 -13.30 -5.18 4.77
CA GLU A 272 -14.17 -6.05 3.96
C GLU A 272 -13.49 -6.51 2.66
N SER A 273 -12.70 -5.63 2.03
CA SER A 273 -11.93 -5.96 0.83
C SER A 273 -10.86 -7.01 1.10
N TYR A 274 -10.16 -6.93 2.25
CA TYR A 274 -9.20 -7.95 2.67
C TYR A 274 -9.88 -9.29 2.95
N VAL A 275 -11.03 -9.30 3.63
CA VAL A 275 -11.80 -10.53 3.89
C VAL A 275 -12.16 -11.24 2.57
N LYS A 276 -12.70 -10.50 1.59
CA LYS A 276 -13.03 -11.05 0.27
C LYS A 276 -11.81 -11.63 -0.44
N LEU A 277 -10.68 -10.93 -0.39
CA LEU A 277 -9.43 -11.37 -0.98
C LEU A 277 -8.90 -12.65 -0.31
N ARG A 278 -8.87 -12.66 1.02
CA ARG A 278 -8.47 -13.81 1.83
C ARG A 278 -9.32 -15.03 1.48
N ASP A 279 -10.64 -14.89 1.52
CA ASP A 279 -11.54 -16.01 1.28
C ASP A 279 -11.35 -16.57 -0.14
N TYR A 280 -11.17 -15.70 -1.15
CA TYR A 280 -10.82 -16.12 -2.51
C TYR A 280 -9.52 -16.94 -2.56
N VAL A 281 -8.45 -16.46 -1.94
CA VAL A 281 -7.14 -17.14 -1.92
C VAL A 281 -7.22 -18.47 -1.17
N LEU A 282 -7.88 -18.50 -0.01
CA LEU A 282 -8.02 -19.71 0.80
C LEU A 282 -8.85 -20.78 0.09
N VAL A 283 -9.95 -20.39 -0.56
CA VAL A 283 -10.74 -21.30 -1.41
C VAL A 283 -9.89 -21.82 -2.57
N LYS A 284 -9.12 -20.95 -3.25
CA LYS A 284 -8.23 -21.34 -4.34
C LYS A 284 -7.18 -22.36 -3.90
N LEU A 285 -6.66 -22.24 -2.68
CA LEU A 285 -5.70 -23.19 -2.10
C LEU A 285 -6.36 -24.51 -1.70
N CYS A 286 -7.60 -24.48 -1.19
CA CYS A 286 -8.29 -25.65 -0.67
C CYS A 286 -9.10 -26.44 -1.70
N GLN A 287 -9.50 -25.84 -2.83
CA GLN A 287 -10.34 -26.49 -3.85
C GLN A 287 -9.74 -27.79 -4.42
N GLY A 288 -8.40 -27.94 -4.37
CA GLY A 288 -7.71 -29.14 -4.83
C GLY A 288 -7.58 -30.25 -3.79
N LEU A 289 -8.04 -30.02 -2.56
CA LEU A 289 -7.89 -30.98 -1.46
C LEU A 289 -8.99 -32.07 -1.50
N PRO A 290 -8.63 -33.34 -1.27
CA PRO A 290 -9.58 -34.46 -1.22
C PRO A 290 -10.79 -34.25 -0.29
N SER A 291 -10.59 -33.65 0.87
CA SER A 291 -11.68 -33.36 1.83
C SER A 291 -12.69 -32.34 1.31
N PHE A 292 -12.33 -31.53 0.31
CA PHE A 292 -13.19 -30.54 -0.35
C PHE A 292 -13.75 -31.04 -1.68
N ALA A 293 -13.65 -32.33 -1.98
CA ALA A 293 -14.29 -32.90 -3.15
C ALA A 293 -15.82 -32.70 -3.12
N VAL A 294 -16.45 -32.63 -4.30
CA VAL A 294 -17.87 -32.29 -4.46
C VAL A 294 -18.80 -33.24 -3.67
N ASP A 295 -18.44 -34.53 -3.58
CA ASP A 295 -19.19 -35.52 -2.80
C ASP A 295 -19.09 -35.27 -1.29
N LYS A 296 -17.97 -34.75 -0.80
CA LYS A 296 -17.75 -34.39 0.60
C LYS A 296 -18.44 -33.08 0.98
N LEU A 297 -18.37 -32.07 0.13
CA LEU A 297 -19.04 -30.78 0.35
C LEU A 297 -20.56 -30.92 0.52
N ARG A 298 -21.18 -31.86 -0.21
CA ARG A 298 -22.63 -32.15 -0.09
C ARG A 298 -23.03 -32.73 1.27
N LEU A 299 -22.09 -33.28 2.03
CA LEU A 299 -22.33 -33.83 3.37
C LEU A 299 -22.23 -32.74 4.46
N GLY A 300 -21.92 -31.50 4.07
CA GLY A 300 -21.68 -30.39 4.98
C GLY A 300 -20.25 -30.39 5.52
N PHE A 301 -19.99 -29.49 6.48
CA PHE A 301 -18.70 -29.35 7.12
C PHE A 301 -18.25 -30.64 7.83
N SER A 302 -16.96 -30.98 7.70
CA SER A 302 -16.34 -32.07 8.46
C SER A 302 -15.01 -31.63 9.08
N ALA A 303 -14.66 -32.21 10.23
CA ALA A 303 -13.39 -31.93 10.91
C ALA A 303 -12.17 -32.32 10.04
N ASP A 304 -12.34 -33.28 9.13
CA ASP A 304 -11.30 -33.69 8.18
C ASP A 304 -10.97 -32.58 7.18
N MET A 305 -11.96 -31.78 6.77
CA MET A 305 -11.73 -30.58 5.95
C MET A 305 -10.82 -29.61 6.70
N ALA A 306 -11.16 -29.28 7.96
CA ALA A 306 -10.39 -28.34 8.78
C ALA A 306 -8.94 -28.84 8.98
N LYS A 307 -8.79 -30.13 9.28
CA LYS A 307 -7.50 -30.76 9.50
C LYS A 307 -6.64 -30.84 8.23
N GLU A 308 -7.22 -31.20 7.09
CA GLU A 308 -6.44 -31.30 5.84
C GLU A 308 -6.06 -29.92 5.31
N ALA A 309 -6.99 -28.96 5.37
CA ALA A 309 -6.66 -27.55 5.13
C ALA A 309 -5.53 -27.11 6.05
N GLN A 310 -5.57 -27.56 7.31
CA GLN A 310 -4.56 -27.24 8.29
C GLN A 310 -3.17 -27.80 7.95
N ASP A 311 -3.11 -29.10 7.72
CA ASP A 311 -1.87 -29.83 7.48
C ASP A 311 -1.22 -29.47 6.13
N LYS A 312 -2.02 -29.08 5.13
CA LYS A 312 -1.56 -28.82 3.76
C LYS A 312 -1.35 -27.36 3.43
N ASN A 313 -2.20 -26.47 3.97
CA ASN A 313 -2.33 -25.11 3.46
C ASN A 313 -2.44 -24.00 4.55
N MET A 314 -2.75 -24.33 5.81
CA MET A 314 -3.08 -23.33 6.86
C MET A 314 -2.90 -23.88 8.29
N PRO A 315 -1.73 -23.89 8.93
CA PRO A 315 -1.54 -24.66 10.16
C PRO A 315 -2.43 -24.39 11.44
N GLY A 316 -3.73 -24.10 11.44
CA GLY A 316 -4.64 -23.99 12.60
C GLY A 316 -6.13 -23.95 12.25
N GLU A 317 -6.98 -23.79 13.27
CA GLU A 317 -8.44 -23.90 13.20
C GLU A 317 -9.08 -22.74 12.42
N CYS A 318 -9.06 -22.79 11.09
CA CYS A 318 -9.56 -21.70 10.25
C CYS A 318 -10.93 -21.94 9.58
N MET A 319 -11.52 -23.13 9.72
CA MET A 319 -12.70 -23.48 8.91
C MET A 319 -14.06 -23.46 9.63
N LYS A 320 -14.33 -22.40 10.39
CA LYS A 320 -15.72 -22.13 10.81
C LYS A 320 -16.58 -21.43 9.75
N PHE A 321 -16.02 -21.05 8.60
CA PHE A 321 -16.70 -20.20 7.60
C PHE A 321 -17.07 -20.87 6.26
N CYS A 322 -17.03 -22.20 6.17
CA CYS A 322 -17.61 -22.94 5.03
C CYS A 322 -18.85 -23.73 5.48
N ALA A 323 -19.88 -23.01 5.94
CA ALA A 323 -21.22 -23.54 6.19
C ALA A 323 -22.27 -22.62 5.59
#